data_AF-I4ALJ5-F1
#
_entry.id   AF-I4ALJ5-F1
#
_cell.length_a   1.000
_cell.length_b   1.000
_cell.length_c   1.000
_cell.angle_alpha   90.00
_cell.angle_beta   90.00
_cell.angle_gamma   90.00
#
_symmetry.space_group_name_H-M   'P 1'
#
loop_
_entity.id
_entity.type
_entity.pdbx_description
1 polymer ?
#
loop_
_entity_poly.entity_id
_entity_poly.type
_entity_poly.pdbx_seq_one_letter_code
_entity_poly.pdbx_strand_id
1 'polypeptide(L)'
;MTIFSKIILLFLFCTCFLSCTAQSSEQEKKVFEQKKSFQNSYTHIWRKQSKNGLWGYVDEKGKEIIQPIYNKARDFKNGFAAVKTRYKWIFIDTKGNQITSTTYLAVRNFSEGKAGVKKGDLWEVIDENGEQIIKPSYDEFYPFSDGRALVKKYSGWGFIDENGKEIIPLKYDFANPFSEGLAMVNEFGKRGYINTEGKIIIPLKYDAAEPFSGGIAHVTNKKFHFIDKKGNTIFSLPDSLTGGIFNEELVMVSNGYKYGYMDKTGKIIIPLVYDFTIRFSEGLAAVKKNKKWGFIDKNGHTVISFLYDDDPFGRYELFDFKDGYAQVMKGDSITLIDKKGTEIRHIGSIE
;
A
#
# COMPACT_ATOMS: atom_id res chain seq x y z
N MET A 1 -50.40 -46.56 29.66
CA MET A 1 -48.94 -46.61 29.44
C MET A 1 -48.60 -45.67 28.29
N THR A 2 -48.77 -44.37 28.53
CA THR A 2 -48.71 -43.32 27.50
C THR A 2 -48.51 -42.00 28.24
N ILE A 3 -47.63 -41.14 27.71
CA ILE A 3 -47.30 -39.73 28.08
C ILE A 3 -45.81 -39.46 28.40
N PHE A 4 -44.97 -40.45 28.72
CA PHE A 4 -43.53 -40.19 28.92
C PHE A 4 -42.62 -40.27 27.67
N SER A 5 -43.15 -40.66 26.50
CA SER A 5 -42.32 -40.89 25.30
C SER A 5 -42.30 -39.73 24.28
N LYS A 6 -43.04 -38.63 24.50
CA LYS A 6 -43.09 -37.51 23.52
C LYS A 6 -42.31 -36.25 23.92
N ILE A 7 -41.87 -36.12 25.18
CA ILE A 7 -41.12 -34.93 25.64
C ILE A 7 -39.59 -35.10 25.44
N ILE A 8 -39.09 -36.34 25.44
CA ILE A 8 -37.66 -36.62 25.24
C ILE A 8 -37.25 -36.45 23.76
N LEU A 9 -38.17 -36.67 22.79
CA LEU A 9 -37.85 -36.47 21.38
C LEU A 9 -37.79 -34.99 20.96
N LEU A 10 -38.49 -34.08 21.65
CA LEU A 10 -38.47 -32.65 21.32
C LEU A 10 -37.20 -31.94 21.84
N PHE A 11 -36.64 -32.41 22.97
CA PHE A 11 -35.39 -31.89 23.52
C PHE A 11 -34.16 -32.35 22.74
N LEU A 12 -34.16 -33.58 22.20
CA LEU A 12 -33.07 -34.11 21.36
C LEU A 12 -32.99 -33.42 19.99
N PHE A 13 -34.12 -33.01 19.40
CA PHE A 13 -34.12 -32.23 18.17
C PHE A 13 -33.69 -30.78 18.38
N CYS A 14 -34.01 -30.17 19.53
CA CYS A 14 -33.64 -28.78 19.82
C CYS A 14 -32.13 -28.63 20.07
N THR A 15 -31.50 -29.58 20.77
CA THR A 15 -30.04 -29.57 20.99
C THR A 15 -29.24 -29.86 19.71
N CYS A 16 -29.76 -30.71 18.82
CA CYS A 16 -29.13 -30.97 17.52
C CYS A 16 -29.21 -29.78 16.55
N PHE A 17 -30.31 -29.03 16.56
CA PHE A 17 -30.42 -27.81 15.75
C PHE A 17 -29.50 -26.70 16.27
N LEU A 18 -29.46 -26.46 17.59
CA LEU A 18 -28.55 -25.49 18.21
C LEU A 18 -27.08 -25.85 17.99
N SER A 19 -26.70 -27.13 18.09
CA SER A 19 -25.33 -27.57 17.81
C SER A 19 -24.98 -27.46 16.33
N CYS A 20 -25.91 -27.79 15.42
CA CYS A 20 -25.68 -27.70 13.98
C CYS A 20 -25.57 -26.24 13.49
N THR A 21 -26.36 -25.31 14.04
CA THR A 21 -26.26 -23.88 13.74
C THR A 21 -25.02 -23.22 14.34
N ALA A 22 -24.61 -23.66 15.55
CA ALA A 22 -23.37 -23.19 16.15
C ALA A 22 -22.16 -23.66 15.35
N GLN A 23 -22.15 -24.94 14.94
CA GLN A 23 -21.07 -25.54 14.17
C GLN A 23 -20.99 -24.98 12.74
N SER A 24 -22.13 -24.66 12.10
CA SER A 24 -22.14 -23.95 10.80
C SER A 24 -21.65 -22.51 10.95
N SER A 25 -22.04 -21.79 12.01
CA SER A 25 -21.57 -20.41 12.25
C SER A 25 -20.08 -20.35 12.61
N GLU A 26 -19.55 -21.38 13.27
CA GLU A 26 -18.14 -21.49 13.63
C GLU A 26 -17.29 -21.97 12.44
N GLN A 27 -17.83 -22.83 11.57
CA GLN A 27 -17.22 -23.15 10.27
C GLN A 27 -17.25 -21.95 9.32
N GLU A 28 -18.34 -21.18 9.26
CA GLU A 28 -18.41 -19.94 8.48
C GLU A 28 -17.45 -18.88 9.02
N LYS A 29 -17.33 -18.73 10.35
CA LYS A 29 -16.30 -17.87 10.96
C LYS A 29 -14.89 -18.37 10.69
N LYS A 30 -14.62 -19.68 10.75
CA LYS A 30 -13.30 -20.26 10.42
C LYS A 30 -12.98 -20.14 8.94
N VAL A 31 -13.97 -20.26 8.05
CA VAL A 31 -13.82 -20.03 6.61
C VAL A 31 -13.66 -18.54 6.31
N PHE A 32 -14.35 -17.66 7.05
CA PHE A 32 -14.21 -16.20 6.96
C PHE A 32 -12.86 -15.73 7.52
N GLU A 33 -12.37 -16.33 8.61
CA GLU A 33 -11.04 -16.10 9.17
C GLU A 33 -9.94 -16.72 8.31
N GLN A 34 -10.16 -17.89 7.69
CA GLN A 34 -9.24 -18.44 6.67
C GLN A 34 -9.21 -17.59 5.40
N LYS A 35 -10.35 -17.03 4.97
CA LYS A 35 -10.40 -16.06 3.88
C LYS A 35 -9.70 -14.75 4.26
N LYS A 36 -9.81 -14.28 5.51
CA LYS A 36 -9.02 -13.16 6.04
C LYS A 36 -7.52 -13.49 6.17
N SER A 37 -7.15 -14.74 6.49
CA SER A 37 -5.74 -15.14 6.59
C SER A 37 -5.06 -15.32 5.23
N PHE A 38 -5.81 -15.38 4.14
CA PHE A 38 -5.27 -15.29 2.77
C PHE A 38 -5.04 -13.84 2.29
N GLN A 39 -5.42 -12.82 3.08
CA GLN A 39 -5.38 -11.42 2.65
C GLN A 39 -4.03 -10.71 2.77
N ASN A 40 -2.92 -11.38 3.09
CA ASN A 40 -1.59 -10.75 3.05
C ASN A 40 -0.44 -11.69 2.65
N SER A 41 -0.72 -12.80 1.95
CA SER A 41 0.36 -13.62 1.40
C SER A 41 0.92 -12.93 0.15
N TYR A 42 1.94 -12.11 0.34
CA TYR A 42 2.83 -11.69 -0.73
C TYR A 42 3.39 -12.97 -1.38
N THR A 43 2.98 -13.20 -2.61
CA THR A 43 3.36 -14.40 -3.35
C THR A 43 4.82 -14.25 -3.75
N HIS A 44 5.64 -15.28 -3.54
CA HIS A 44 7.04 -15.35 -4.02
C HIS A 44 7.11 -15.48 -5.56
N ILE A 45 6.41 -14.58 -6.26
CA ILE A 45 6.20 -14.56 -7.70
C ILE A 45 6.69 -13.21 -8.23
N TRP A 46 7.80 -13.24 -8.95
CA TRP A 46 8.51 -12.04 -9.39
C TRP A 46 8.34 -11.86 -10.89
N ARG A 47 8.18 -10.60 -11.32
CA ARG A 47 8.16 -10.26 -12.74
C ARG A 47 9.51 -10.59 -13.39
N LYS A 48 9.46 -11.23 -14.56
CA LYS A 48 10.62 -11.52 -15.41
C LYS A 48 10.35 -10.97 -16.80
N GLN A 49 11.30 -10.20 -17.33
CA GLN A 49 11.26 -9.77 -18.73
C GLN A 49 12.09 -10.72 -19.60
N SER A 50 11.54 -11.12 -20.74
CA SER A 50 12.26 -11.87 -21.77
C SER A 50 13.09 -10.93 -22.66
N LYS A 51 14.00 -11.51 -23.45
CA LYS A 51 14.86 -10.76 -24.38
C LYS A 51 14.10 -9.95 -25.43
N ASN A 52 12.89 -10.38 -25.79
CA ASN A 52 12.00 -9.66 -26.71
C ASN A 52 11.11 -8.61 -26.01
N GLY A 53 11.35 -8.33 -24.73
CA GLY A 53 10.67 -7.29 -23.97
C GLY A 53 9.33 -7.68 -23.36
N LEU A 54 8.86 -8.92 -23.53
CA LEU A 54 7.63 -9.42 -22.93
C LEU A 54 7.85 -9.78 -21.45
N TRP A 55 6.77 -9.70 -20.67
CA TRP A 55 6.76 -9.93 -19.24
C TRP A 55 6.04 -11.24 -18.92
N GLY A 56 6.64 -11.99 -18.00
CA GLY A 56 6.10 -13.18 -17.36
C GLY A 56 6.46 -13.17 -15.88
N TYR A 57 6.39 -14.33 -15.23
CA TYR A 57 6.63 -14.44 -13.81
C TYR A 57 7.40 -15.71 -13.43
N VAL A 58 8.23 -15.60 -12.40
CA VAL A 58 9.08 -16.68 -11.86
C VAL A 58 8.91 -16.83 -10.35
N ASP A 59 9.22 -18.01 -9.82
CA ASP A 59 9.37 -18.22 -8.38
C ASP A 59 10.67 -17.60 -7.82
N GLU A 60 10.85 -17.70 -6.51
CA GLU A 60 12.08 -17.28 -5.79
C GLU A 60 13.38 -17.92 -6.31
N LYS A 61 13.30 -19.09 -6.95
CA LYS A 61 14.44 -19.82 -7.53
C LYS A 61 14.66 -19.46 -9.00
N GLY A 62 13.85 -18.54 -9.54
CA GLY A 62 13.89 -18.13 -10.94
C GLY A 62 13.23 -19.13 -11.89
N LYS A 63 12.55 -20.16 -11.39
CA LYS A 63 11.78 -21.10 -12.20
C LYS A 63 10.54 -20.39 -12.72
N GLU A 64 10.24 -20.59 -13.99
CA GLU A 64 9.08 -19.99 -14.64
C GLU A 64 7.76 -20.52 -14.08
N ILE A 65 6.89 -19.60 -13.68
CA ILE A 65 5.50 -19.88 -13.27
C ILE A 65 4.56 -19.49 -14.43
N ILE A 66 4.79 -18.33 -15.01
CA ILE A 66 3.98 -17.78 -16.11
C ILE A 66 4.92 -17.33 -17.21
N GLN A 67 4.72 -17.84 -18.41
CA GLN A 67 5.59 -17.55 -19.54
C GLN A 67 5.58 -16.05 -19.90
N PRO A 68 6.70 -15.47 -20.37
CA PRO A 68 6.74 -14.09 -20.82
C PRO A 68 5.93 -13.83 -22.10
N ILE A 69 4.66 -13.46 -21.92
CA ILE A 69 3.70 -13.22 -23.02
C ILE A 69 3.03 -11.84 -22.95
N TYR A 70 3.25 -11.07 -21.88
CA TYR A 70 2.55 -9.79 -21.67
C TYR A 70 3.41 -8.58 -22.06
N ASN A 71 2.80 -7.55 -22.63
CA ASN A 71 3.51 -6.32 -22.97
C ASN A 71 3.91 -5.50 -21.73
N LYS A 72 3.13 -5.58 -20.64
CA LYS A 72 3.47 -5.03 -19.32
C LYS A 72 2.93 -5.93 -18.22
N ALA A 73 3.60 -5.94 -17.08
CA ALA A 73 3.16 -6.66 -15.88
C ALA A 73 3.36 -5.79 -14.64
N ARG A 74 2.44 -5.87 -13.66
CA ARG A 74 2.63 -5.36 -12.30
C ARG A 74 2.95 -6.52 -11.35
N ASP A 75 3.52 -6.22 -10.20
CA ASP A 75 3.75 -7.24 -9.16
C ASP A 75 2.40 -7.83 -8.71
N PHE A 76 2.43 -9.10 -8.30
CA PHE A 76 1.29 -9.69 -7.62
C PHE A 76 1.03 -8.98 -6.30
N LYS A 77 -0.24 -8.66 -6.03
CA LYS A 77 -0.71 -8.13 -4.75
C LYS A 77 -2.04 -8.81 -4.43
N ASN A 78 -2.16 -9.36 -3.22
CA ASN A 78 -3.34 -10.09 -2.76
C ASN A 78 -3.74 -11.24 -3.71
N GLY A 79 -2.76 -11.96 -4.27
CA GLY A 79 -3.01 -13.08 -5.18
C GLY A 79 -3.33 -12.71 -6.64
N PHE A 80 -3.41 -11.42 -6.98
CA PHE A 80 -3.72 -10.95 -8.34
C PHE A 80 -2.61 -10.08 -8.92
N ALA A 81 -2.42 -10.15 -10.23
CA ALA A 81 -1.56 -9.21 -10.95
C ALA A 81 -2.32 -8.59 -12.13
N ALA A 82 -2.10 -7.29 -12.33
CA ALA A 82 -2.54 -6.60 -13.53
C ALA A 82 -1.48 -6.80 -14.63
N VAL A 83 -1.90 -7.38 -15.76
CA VAL A 83 -1.05 -7.56 -16.93
C VAL A 83 -1.67 -6.89 -18.14
N LYS A 84 -0.81 -6.36 -19.01
CA LYS A 84 -1.22 -5.73 -20.26
C LYS A 84 -0.92 -6.67 -21.41
N THR A 85 -1.95 -7.04 -22.17
CA THR A 85 -1.81 -7.68 -23.48
C THR A 85 -1.42 -6.61 -24.51
N ARG A 86 -1.75 -6.78 -25.80
CA ARG A 86 -1.34 -5.85 -26.86
C ARG A 86 -1.74 -4.40 -26.58
N TYR A 87 -2.97 -4.17 -26.13
CA TYR A 87 -3.49 -2.80 -25.89
C TYR A 87 -4.23 -2.63 -24.57
N LYS A 88 -4.71 -3.72 -23.97
CA LYS A 88 -5.64 -3.66 -22.84
C LYS A 88 -5.12 -4.44 -21.64
N TRP A 89 -5.59 -4.05 -20.47
CA TRP A 89 -5.28 -4.67 -19.19
C TRP A 89 -6.30 -5.76 -18.85
N ILE A 90 -5.81 -6.80 -18.21
CA ILE A 90 -6.57 -7.87 -17.57
C ILE A 90 -5.98 -8.14 -16.18
N PHE A 91 -6.73 -8.87 -15.35
CA PHE A 91 -6.20 -9.47 -14.13
C PHE A 91 -5.96 -10.95 -14.32
N ILE A 92 -4.87 -11.43 -13.72
CA ILE A 92 -4.53 -12.85 -13.64
C ILE A 92 -4.35 -13.27 -12.18
N ASP A 93 -4.64 -14.53 -11.89
CA ASP A 93 -4.27 -15.19 -10.63
C ASP A 93 -2.80 -15.65 -10.63
N THR A 94 -2.35 -16.22 -9.50
CA THR A 94 -0.99 -16.71 -9.30
C THR A 94 -0.59 -17.87 -10.22
N LYS A 95 -1.55 -18.52 -10.87
CA LYS A 95 -1.34 -19.59 -11.86
C LYS A 95 -1.36 -19.04 -13.29
N GLY A 96 -1.62 -17.75 -13.47
CA GLY A 96 -1.75 -17.09 -14.76
C GLY A 96 -3.14 -17.19 -15.39
N ASN A 97 -4.14 -17.70 -14.66
CA ASN A 97 -5.51 -17.75 -15.16
C ASN A 97 -6.08 -16.34 -15.20
N GLN A 98 -6.70 -15.97 -16.33
CA GLN A 98 -7.39 -14.70 -16.47
C GLN A 98 -8.66 -14.69 -15.61
N ILE A 99 -8.79 -13.67 -14.75
CA ILE A 99 -9.94 -13.49 -13.85
C ILE A 99 -11.08 -12.78 -14.57
N THR A 100 -10.76 -11.74 -15.34
CA THR A 100 -11.77 -10.88 -15.96
C THR A 100 -12.16 -11.40 -17.34
N SER A 101 -13.44 -11.63 -17.61
CA SER A 101 -13.91 -12.07 -18.95
C SER A 101 -13.73 -11.02 -20.05
N THR A 102 -13.59 -9.74 -19.68
CA THR A 102 -13.34 -8.61 -20.57
C THR A 102 -11.97 -7.98 -20.34
N THR A 103 -11.62 -7.01 -21.18
CA THR A 103 -10.34 -6.30 -21.22
C THR A 103 -10.53 -4.79 -21.07
N TYR A 104 -9.64 -4.12 -20.36
CA TYR A 104 -9.83 -2.72 -19.91
C TYR A 104 -8.76 -1.76 -20.44
N LEU A 105 -9.09 -0.47 -20.58
CA LEU A 105 -8.12 0.55 -20.98
C LEU A 105 -7.12 0.89 -19.87
N ALA A 106 -7.58 0.83 -18.62
CA ALA A 106 -6.77 1.03 -17.42
C ALA A 106 -7.35 0.23 -16.25
N VAL A 107 -6.48 -0.12 -15.29
CA VAL A 107 -6.86 -0.81 -14.05
C VAL A 107 -6.08 -0.26 -12.85
N ARG A 108 -6.72 -0.23 -11.68
CA ARG A 108 -6.08 -0.05 -10.36
C ARG A 108 -5.90 -1.41 -9.70
N ASN A 109 -4.90 -1.57 -8.82
CA ASN A 109 -4.69 -2.84 -8.12
C ASN A 109 -5.86 -3.17 -7.21
N PHE A 110 -6.06 -4.47 -6.93
CA PHE A 110 -7.00 -4.91 -5.91
C PHE A 110 -6.63 -4.34 -4.53
N SER A 111 -7.63 -3.87 -3.81
CA SER A 111 -7.56 -3.41 -2.43
C SER A 111 -8.91 -3.70 -1.76
N GLU A 112 -8.89 -4.26 -0.56
CA GLU A 112 -10.11 -4.64 0.18
C GLU A 112 -11.10 -5.49 -0.66
N GLY A 113 -10.56 -6.41 -1.47
CA GLY A 113 -11.32 -7.33 -2.33
C GLY A 113 -11.93 -6.70 -3.59
N LYS A 114 -11.54 -5.47 -3.95
CA LYS A 114 -12.14 -4.73 -5.07
C LYS A 114 -11.08 -4.07 -5.93
N ALA A 115 -11.36 -3.91 -7.21
CA ALA A 115 -10.48 -3.20 -8.14
C ALA A 115 -11.26 -2.21 -9.02
N GLY A 116 -10.67 -1.04 -9.25
CA GLY A 116 -11.17 -0.09 -10.24
C GLY A 116 -10.70 -0.46 -11.63
N VAL A 117 -11.61 -0.50 -12.60
CA VAL A 117 -11.30 -0.78 -14.01
C VAL A 117 -11.96 0.26 -14.91
N LYS A 118 -11.32 0.60 -16.02
CA LYS A 118 -11.77 1.66 -16.92
C LYS A 118 -12.49 1.10 -18.14
N LYS A 119 -13.78 1.41 -18.27
CA LYS A 119 -14.67 0.98 -19.36
C LYS A 119 -15.15 2.22 -20.13
N GLY A 120 -14.64 2.38 -21.35
CA GLY A 120 -14.68 3.67 -22.03
C GLY A 120 -13.83 4.68 -21.26
N ASP A 121 -14.37 5.88 -21.03
CA ASP A 121 -13.66 6.94 -20.30
C ASP A 121 -13.94 6.96 -18.80
N LEU A 122 -14.84 6.11 -18.31
CA LEU A 122 -15.28 6.10 -16.92
C LEU A 122 -14.74 4.88 -16.16
N TRP A 123 -14.52 5.08 -14.87
CA TRP A 123 -14.16 4.04 -13.92
C TRP A 123 -15.40 3.33 -13.38
N GLU A 124 -15.31 2.00 -13.34
CA GLU A 124 -16.23 1.06 -12.70
C GLU A 124 -15.45 0.23 -11.66
N VAL A 125 -16.16 -0.53 -10.81
CA VAL A 125 -15.53 -1.37 -9.79
C VAL A 125 -15.95 -2.82 -9.97
N ILE A 126 -14.98 -3.72 -9.88
CA ILE A 126 -15.17 -5.17 -9.93
C ILE A 126 -14.74 -5.83 -8.62
N ASP A 127 -15.28 -7.02 -8.35
CA ASP A 127 -14.84 -7.92 -7.30
C ASP A 127 -13.64 -8.79 -7.73
N GLU A 128 -13.17 -9.67 -6.84
CA GLU A 128 -12.08 -10.62 -7.08
C GLU A 128 -12.40 -11.72 -8.10
N ASN A 129 -13.68 -11.93 -8.43
CA ASN A 129 -14.13 -12.84 -9.50
C ASN A 129 -14.21 -12.11 -10.85
N GLY A 130 -13.95 -10.81 -10.88
CA GLY A 130 -14.09 -9.97 -12.07
C GLY A 130 -15.53 -9.55 -12.37
N GLU A 131 -16.46 -9.75 -11.44
CA GLU A 131 -17.86 -9.34 -11.54
C GLU A 131 -18.02 -7.86 -11.23
N GLN A 132 -18.88 -7.17 -11.98
CA GLN A 132 -19.14 -5.74 -11.79
C GLN A 132 -19.94 -5.50 -10.50
N ILE A 133 -19.38 -4.67 -9.61
CA ILE A 133 -20.07 -4.18 -8.39
C ILE A 133 -20.67 -2.79 -8.67
N ILE A 134 -19.87 -1.87 -9.21
CA ILE A 134 -20.27 -0.47 -9.44
C ILE A 134 -20.12 -0.19 -10.92
N LYS A 135 -21.20 0.31 -11.54
CA LYS A 135 -21.23 0.67 -12.97
C LYS A 135 -20.30 1.85 -13.28
N PRO A 136 -19.83 2.01 -14.53
CA PRO A 136 -19.00 3.14 -14.93
C PRO A 136 -19.70 4.47 -14.62
N SER A 137 -19.09 5.31 -13.76
CA SER A 137 -19.71 6.56 -13.29
C SER A 137 -18.74 7.71 -12.98
N TYR A 138 -17.44 7.41 -12.81
CA TYR A 138 -16.45 8.35 -12.27
C TYR A 138 -15.31 8.62 -13.25
N ASP A 139 -14.80 9.86 -13.25
CA ASP A 139 -13.67 10.29 -14.10
C ASP A 139 -12.33 9.80 -13.53
N GLU A 140 -12.22 9.76 -12.20
CA GLU A 140 -11.09 9.16 -11.48
C GLU A 140 -11.56 8.24 -10.35
N PHE A 141 -10.76 7.21 -10.09
CA PHE A 141 -10.97 6.24 -9.02
C PHE A 141 -9.62 5.86 -8.38
N TYR A 142 -9.61 5.86 -7.05
CA TYR A 142 -8.53 5.34 -6.21
C TYR A 142 -9.02 4.13 -5.43
N PRO A 143 -8.17 3.09 -5.23
CA PRO A 143 -8.55 1.88 -4.53
C PRO A 143 -9.17 2.13 -3.14
N PHE A 144 -9.99 1.18 -2.71
CA PHE A 144 -10.58 1.18 -1.38
C PHE A 144 -9.49 1.15 -0.30
N SER A 145 -9.67 1.99 0.72
CA SER A 145 -8.84 2.08 1.92
C SER A 145 -9.74 2.51 3.08
N ASP A 146 -9.62 1.84 4.23
CA ASP A 146 -10.50 2.02 5.39
C ASP A 146 -12.00 1.95 5.01
N GLY A 147 -12.36 1.04 4.10
CA GLY A 147 -13.75 0.81 3.68
C GLY A 147 -14.35 1.90 2.79
N ARG A 148 -13.52 2.78 2.20
CA ARG A 148 -13.96 3.86 1.30
C ARG A 148 -13.09 3.94 0.06
N ALA A 149 -13.68 4.23 -1.09
CA ALA A 149 -12.93 4.60 -2.29
C ALA A 149 -13.04 6.10 -2.54
N LEU A 150 -11.90 6.73 -2.83
CA LEU A 150 -11.84 8.11 -3.30
C LEU A 150 -12.17 8.14 -4.79
N VAL A 151 -13.14 8.97 -5.15
CA VAL A 151 -13.61 9.13 -6.52
C VAL A 151 -13.69 10.60 -6.92
N LYS A 152 -13.56 10.85 -8.22
CA LYS A 152 -13.79 12.16 -8.82
C LYS A 152 -14.88 12.08 -9.87
N LYS A 153 -15.76 13.07 -9.88
CA LYS A 153 -16.70 13.29 -10.97
C LYS A 153 -16.79 14.80 -11.20
N TYR A 154 -16.69 15.21 -12.46
CA TYR A 154 -16.55 16.62 -12.84
C TYR A 154 -15.35 17.27 -12.13
N SER A 155 -15.58 18.35 -11.38
CA SER A 155 -14.53 19.06 -10.64
C SER A 155 -14.30 18.55 -9.22
N GLY A 156 -15.25 17.81 -8.62
CA GLY A 156 -15.23 17.50 -7.19
C GLY A 156 -14.74 16.10 -6.84
N TRP A 157 -13.98 16.01 -5.74
CA TRP A 157 -13.60 14.76 -5.08
C TRP A 157 -14.54 14.44 -3.92
N GLY A 158 -14.80 13.14 -3.73
CA GLY A 158 -15.68 12.60 -2.71
C GLY A 158 -15.39 11.12 -2.46
N PHE A 159 -16.19 10.48 -1.62
CA PHE A 159 -15.96 9.09 -1.24
C PHE A 159 -17.23 8.27 -1.29
N ILE A 160 -17.06 7.05 -1.78
CA ILE A 160 -18.12 6.04 -1.89
C ILE A 160 -17.86 4.87 -0.94
N ASP A 161 -18.92 4.21 -0.53
CA ASP A 161 -18.85 2.91 0.12
C ASP A 161 -18.63 1.78 -0.90
N GLU A 162 -18.58 0.55 -0.38
CA GLU A 162 -18.35 -0.66 -1.17
C GLU A 162 -19.46 -1.00 -2.17
N ASN A 163 -20.66 -0.44 -2.00
CA ASN A 163 -21.80 -0.61 -2.90
C ASN A 163 -21.91 0.56 -3.90
N GLY A 164 -20.96 1.51 -3.86
CA GLY A 164 -20.95 2.67 -4.72
C GLY A 164 -21.85 3.81 -4.27
N LYS A 165 -22.41 3.74 -3.06
CA LYS A 165 -23.18 4.84 -2.47
C LYS A 165 -22.21 5.94 -2.05
N GLU A 166 -22.51 7.16 -2.47
CA GLU A 166 -21.80 8.35 -1.99
C GLU A 166 -22.03 8.53 -0.48
N ILE A 167 -20.95 8.48 0.29
CA ILE A 167 -20.95 8.74 1.74
C ILE A 167 -20.46 10.15 2.01
N ILE A 168 -19.46 10.60 1.26
CA ILE A 168 -18.89 11.93 1.37
C ILE A 168 -19.07 12.63 0.02
N PRO A 169 -19.78 13.76 -0.04
CA PRO A 169 -20.10 14.42 -1.30
C PRO A 169 -18.89 14.78 -2.15
N LEU A 170 -19.07 14.72 -3.47
CA LEU A 170 -18.11 15.16 -4.49
C LEU A 170 -17.94 16.69 -4.50
N LYS A 171 -17.40 17.25 -3.42
CA LYS A 171 -17.32 18.71 -3.21
C LYS A 171 -15.91 19.24 -2.96
N TYR A 172 -14.95 18.38 -2.63
CA TYR A 172 -13.60 18.82 -2.30
C TYR A 172 -12.79 19.10 -3.56
N ASP A 173 -11.94 20.12 -3.51
CA ASP A 173 -11.03 20.47 -4.61
C ASP A 173 -9.99 19.35 -4.82
N PHE A 174 -9.59 18.71 -3.72
CA PHE A 174 -8.70 17.56 -3.69
C PHE A 174 -8.91 16.75 -2.41
N ALA A 175 -8.63 15.45 -2.46
CA ALA A 175 -8.51 14.61 -1.28
C ALA A 175 -7.49 13.49 -1.49
N ASN A 176 -6.93 12.99 -0.40
CA ASN A 176 -6.20 11.72 -0.40
C ASN A 176 -7.13 10.56 -0.04
N PRO A 177 -6.79 9.31 -0.42
CA PRO A 177 -7.44 8.13 0.14
C PRO A 177 -7.34 8.11 1.67
N PHE A 178 -8.29 7.43 2.31
CA PHE A 178 -8.22 7.22 3.76
C PHE A 178 -6.95 6.46 4.15
N SER A 179 -6.35 6.90 5.26
CA SER A 179 -5.24 6.23 5.90
C SER A 179 -5.45 6.28 7.41
N GLU A 180 -5.50 5.11 8.03
CA GLU A 180 -5.71 4.94 9.45
C GLU A 180 -6.98 5.63 10.00
N GLY A 181 -8.06 5.61 9.20
CA GLY A 181 -9.37 6.14 9.53
C GLY A 181 -9.56 7.64 9.26
N LEU A 182 -8.56 8.34 8.74
CA LEU A 182 -8.64 9.76 8.37
C LEU A 182 -8.23 9.99 6.91
N ALA A 183 -8.88 10.93 6.24
CA ALA A 183 -8.50 11.40 4.91
C ALA A 183 -8.18 12.89 4.95
N MET A 184 -7.06 13.28 4.32
CA MET A 184 -6.76 14.69 4.09
C MET A 184 -7.67 15.20 2.97
N VAL A 185 -8.33 16.33 3.22
CA VAL A 185 -9.18 17.01 2.24
C VAL A 185 -8.76 18.46 2.09
N ASN A 186 -8.93 18.97 0.87
CA ASN A 186 -8.69 20.35 0.50
C ASN A 186 -9.98 21.01 0.03
N GLU A 187 -10.26 22.19 0.59
CA GLU A 187 -11.37 23.05 0.19
C GLU A 187 -10.88 24.49 0.27
N PHE A 188 -11.03 25.26 -0.81
CA PHE A 188 -10.62 26.66 -0.92
C PHE A 188 -9.14 26.89 -0.55
N GLY A 189 -8.26 25.96 -0.95
CA GLY A 189 -6.82 26.06 -0.71
C GLY A 189 -6.38 25.76 0.72
N LYS A 190 -7.29 25.43 1.64
CA LYS A 190 -6.95 24.98 3.00
C LYS A 190 -7.15 23.49 3.17
N ARG A 191 -6.28 22.87 3.96
CA ARG A 191 -6.26 21.43 4.21
C ARG A 191 -6.64 21.11 5.65
N GLY A 192 -7.37 20.01 5.81
CA GLY A 192 -7.83 19.45 7.08
C GLY A 192 -8.09 17.96 6.92
N TYR A 193 -8.70 17.34 7.92
CA TYR A 193 -8.93 15.90 7.92
C TYR A 193 -10.37 15.55 8.31
N ILE A 194 -10.92 14.59 7.58
CA ILE A 194 -12.23 14.01 7.83
C ILE A 194 -12.10 12.54 8.23
N ASN A 195 -13.08 12.01 8.95
CA ASN A 195 -13.22 10.58 9.20
C ASN A 195 -14.05 9.89 8.09
N THR A 196 -14.24 8.56 8.22
CA THR A 196 -14.95 7.72 7.24
C THR A 196 -16.44 8.02 7.07
N GLU A 197 -17.03 8.82 7.97
CA GLU A 197 -18.39 9.35 7.86
C GLU A 197 -18.43 10.78 7.29
N GLY A 198 -17.28 11.37 6.95
CA GLY A 198 -17.18 12.72 6.41
C GLY A 198 -17.17 13.84 7.45
N LYS A 199 -17.11 13.51 8.74
CA LYS A 199 -17.01 14.50 9.80
C LYS A 199 -15.60 15.09 9.82
N ILE A 200 -15.51 16.42 9.81
CA ILE A 200 -14.25 17.14 10.02
C ILE A 200 -13.76 16.85 11.45
N ILE A 201 -12.63 16.15 11.54
CA ILE A 201 -11.93 15.88 12.80
C ILE A 201 -10.88 16.96 13.06
N ILE A 202 -10.17 17.37 12.01
CA ILE A 202 -9.16 18.42 12.07
C ILE A 202 -9.58 19.53 11.09
N PRO A 203 -9.83 20.77 11.57
CA PRO A 203 -10.31 21.86 10.73
C PRO A 203 -9.42 22.15 9.52
N LEU A 204 -10.06 22.59 8.43
CA LEU A 204 -9.37 23.00 7.20
C LEU A 204 -8.69 24.35 7.41
N LYS A 205 -7.47 24.34 7.95
CA LYS A 205 -6.72 25.55 8.31
C LYS A 205 -5.26 25.55 7.85
N TYR A 206 -4.75 24.40 7.40
CA TYR A 206 -3.36 24.23 7.02
C TYR A 206 -3.14 24.58 5.55
N ASP A 207 -1.97 25.12 5.22
CA ASP A 207 -1.53 25.41 3.86
C ASP A 207 -1.07 24.13 3.13
N ALA A 208 -0.42 23.23 3.87
CA ALA A 208 -0.04 21.90 3.41
C ALA A 208 -0.31 20.86 4.50
N ALA A 209 -0.53 19.61 4.08
CA ALA A 209 -0.87 18.49 4.95
C ALA A 209 -0.67 17.19 4.17
N GLU A 210 -0.15 16.17 4.83
CA GLU A 210 0.01 14.81 4.29
C GLU A 210 -0.91 13.80 4.99
N PRO A 211 -1.16 12.62 4.39
CA PRO A 211 -1.89 11.55 5.05
C PRO A 211 -1.28 11.12 6.40
N PHE A 212 -2.13 10.61 7.30
CA PHE A 212 -1.68 10.01 8.55
C PHE A 212 -0.91 8.70 8.30
N SER A 213 0.18 8.52 9.03
CA SER A 213 1.01 7.30 9.04
C SER A 213 1.64 7.12 10.41
N GLY A 214 1.50 5.93 11.00
CA GLY A 214 1.97 5.61 12.34
C GLY A 214 1.32 6.48 13.43
N GLY A 215 0.09 6.95 13.25
CA GLY A 215 -0.61 7.82 14.20
C GLY A 215 -0.30 9.31 14.12
N ILE A 216 0.57 9.73 13.19
CA ILE A 216 1.04 11.11 13.05
C ILE A 216 0.87 11.58 11.61
N ALA A 217 0.56 12.86 11.43
CA ALA A 217 0.65 13.53 10.15
C ALA A 217 1.50 14.78 10.27
N HIS A 218 2.11 15.19 9.16
CA HIS A 218 2.71 16.50 9.08
C HIS A 218 1.77 17.50 8.42
N VAL A 219 1.82 18.73 8.91
CA VAL A 219 1.02 19.85 8.43
C VAL A 219 1.84 21.12 8.47
N THR A 220 1.54 22.04 7.55
CA THR A 220 2.20 23.35 7.48
C THR A 220 1.16 24.45 7.60
N ASN A 221 1.40 25.38 8.52
CA ASN A 221 0.70 26.66 8.58
C ASN A 221 1.73 27.71 9.03
N LYS A 222 2.39 28.35 8.05
CA LYS A 222 3.64 29.13 8.21
C LYS A 222 4.85 28.33 8.70
N LYS A 223 4.67 27.38 9.63
CA LYS A 223 5.71 26.49 10.17
C LYS A 223 5.29 25.03 9.99
N PHE A 224 6.28 24.14 10.04
CA PHE A 224 6.11 22.70 9.90
C PHE A 224 5.79 22.07 11.27
N HIS A 225 4.66 21.38 11.36
CA HIS A 225 4.16 20.76 12.57
C HIS A 225 3.87 19.28 12.34
N PHE A 226 4.10 18.48 13.37
CA PHE A 226 3.58 17.12 13.45
C PHE A 226 2.42 17.08 14.42
N ILE A 227 1.32 16.48 14.00
CA ILE A 227 0.06 16.44 14.75
C ILE A 227 -0.39 15.00 14.98
N ASP A 228 -1.10 14.78 16.10
CA ASP A 228 -1.83 13.54 16.34
C ASP A 228 -3.16 13.51 15.56
N LYS A 229 -3.87 12.38 15.60
CA LYS A 229 -5.18 12.20 14.94
C LYS A 229 -6.30 13.10 15.45
N LYS A 230 -6.11 13.78 16.59
CA LYS A 230 -7.06 14.77 17.13
C LYS A 230 -6.68 16.20 16.69
N GLY A 231 -5.55 16.38 16.00
CA GLY A 231 -5.05 17.67 15.54
C GLY A 231 -4.21 18.40 16.59
N ASN A 232 -3.83 17.75 17.69
CA ASN A 232 -2.92 18.34 18.66
C ASN A 232 -1.50 18.32 18.10
N THR A 233 -0.79 19.44 18.20
CA THR A 233 0.63 19.50 17.86
C THR A 233 1.42 18.65 18.85
N ILE A 234 2.13 17.64 18.33
CA ILE A 234 3.07 16.83 19.10
C ILE A 234 4.38 17.60 19.23
N PHE A 235 4.92 18.05 18.09
CA PHE A 235 6.08 18.93 18.03
C PHE A 235 6.10 19.74 16.73
N SER A 236 6.95 20.76 16.69
CA SER A 236 7.21 21.56 15.49
C SER A 236 8.68 21.40 15.10
N LEU A 237 8.98 21.34 13.80
CA LEU A 237 10.37 21.35 13.38
C LEU A 237 10.98 22.74 13.58
N PRO A 238 12.22 22.82 14.10
CA PRO A 238 12.99 24.05 14.07
C PRO A 238 13.13 24.58 12.64
N ASP A 239 13.16 25.90 12.46
CA ASP A 239 13.26 26.54 11.14
C ASP A 239 14.56 26.17 10.40
N SER A 240 15.58 25.69 11.12
CA SER A 240 16.84 25.18 10.58
C SER A 240 16.75 23.77 9.99
N LEU A 241 15.62 23.08 10.17
CA LEU A 241 15.41 21.71 9.72
C LEU A 241 14.25 21.61 8.72
N THR A 242 14.43 20.74 7.73
CA THR A 242 13.36 20.23 6.88
C THR A 242 13.06 18.78 7.25
N GLY A 243 11.84 18.32 6.97
CA GLY A 243 11.39 16.97 7.30
C GLY A 243 10.62 16.31 6.17
N GLY A 244 10.67 14.97 6.16
CA GLY A 244 9.89 14.13 5.24
C GLY A 244 8.58 13.63 5.85
N ILE A 245 8.15 12.46 5.40
CA ILE A 245 6.98 11.75 5.90
C ILE A 245 7.44 10.69 6.92
N PHE A 246 6.65 10.48 7.97
CA PHE A 246 6.87 9.39 8.90
C PHE A 246 6.70 8.03 8.18
N ASN A 247 7.75 7.21 8.24
CA ASN A 247 7.69 5.82 7.85
C ASN A 247 8.34 4.96 8.92
N GLU A 248 7.66 3.89 9.30
CA GLU A 248 8.09 2.96 10.35
C GLU A 248 8.56 3.63 11.66
N GLU A 249 7.83 4.66 12.09
CA GLU A 249 8.05 5.44 13.32
C GLU A 249 9.17 6.48 13.31
N LEU A 250 9.89 6.58 12.20
CA LEU A 250 10.94 7.58 12.03
C LEU A 250 10.61 8.51 10.85
N VAL A 251 11.06 9.74 10.95
CA VAL A 251 11.01 10.72 9.87
C VAL A 251 12.41 11.18 9.53
N MET A 252 12.70 11.20 8.23
CA MET A 252 13.92 11.81 7.71
C MET A 252 13.91 13.31 7.99
N VAL A 253 15.00 13.84 8.52
CA VAL A 253 15.20 15.28 8.74
C VAL A 253 16.53 15.72 8.16
N SER A 254 16.60 16.97 7.69
CA SER A 254 17.79 17.55 7.08
C SER A 254 18.02 18.98 7.55
N ASN A 255 19.28 19.39 7.67
CA ASN A 255 19.68 20.78 7.92
C ASN A 255 20.12 21.50 6.64
N GLY A 256 19.80 20.95 5.46
CA GLY A 256 20.23 21.44 4.15
C GLY A 256 21.58 20.88 3.68
N TYR A 257 22.39 20.28 4.56
CA TYR A 257 23.70 19.71 4.23
C TYR A 257 23.81 18.22 4.53
N LYS A 258 23.19 17.79 5.64
CA LYS A 258 23.23 16.42 6.14
C LYS A 258 21.86 15.95 6.57
N TYR A 259 21.69 14.65 6.47
CA TYR A 259 20.45 13.94 6.78
C TYR A 259 20.62 13.06 8.00
N GLY A 260 19.54 12.93 8.76
CA GLY A 260 19.39 12.04 9.91
C GLY A 260 17.92 11.66 10.07
N TYR A 261 17.58 11.06 11.21
CA TYR A 261 16.21 10.63 11.50
C TYR A 261 15.78 11.04 12.90
N MET A 262 14.51 11.40 12.99
CA MET A 262 13.84 11.85 14.18
C MET A 262 12.66 10.92 14.50
N ASP A 263 12.39 10.69 15.77
CA ASP A 263 11.24 9.91 16.22
C ASP A 263 9.95 10.74 16.35
N LYS A 264 8.87 10.06 16.71
CA LYS A 264 7.54 10.64 16.96
C LYS A 264 7.50 11.67 18.10
N THR A 265 8.52 11.72 18.96
CA THR A 265 8.63 12.68 20.07
C THR A 265 9.37 13.96 19.67
N GLY A 266 9.96 14.00 18.47
CA GLY A 266 10.81 15.09 18.01
C GLY A 266 12.28 14.92 18.37
N LYS A 267 12.68 13.76 18.92
CA LYS A 267 14.08 13.49 19.27
C LYS A 267 14.82 12.96 18.05
N ILE A 268 15.99 13.54 17.77
CA ILE A 268 16.91 13.00 16.76
C ILE A 268 17.48 11.67 17.30
N ILE A 269 17.07 10.56 16.70
CA ILE A 269 17.56 9.22 17.04
C ILE A 269 18.83 8.91 16.25
N ILE A 270 18.84 9.29 14.97
CA ILE A 270 19.96 9.06 14.07
C ILE A 270 20.54 10.44 13.70
N PRO A 271 21.77 10.77 14.10
CA PRO A 271 22.38 12.08 13.88
C PRO A 271 22.43 12.52 12.41
N LEU A 272 22.45 13.83 12.18
CA LEU A 272 22.52 14.43 10.85
C LEU A 272 23.95 14.35 10.31
N VAL A 273 24.36 13.16 9.87
CA VAL A 273 25.73 12.87 9.42
C VAL A 273 25.81 12.30 8.00
N TYR A 274 24.66 11.91 7.43
CA TYR A 274 24.59 11.28 6.11
C TYR A 274 24.47 12.32 5.00
N ASP A 275 25.09 12.03 3.85
CA ASP A 275 25.02 12.87 2.66
C ASP A 275 23.62 12.83 2.04
N PHE A 276 22.95 11.68 2.15
CA PHE A 276 21.58 11.47 1.71
C PHE A 276 21.00 10.25 2.40
N THR A 277 19.68 10.18 2.49
CA THR A 277 18.97 9.09 3.16
C THR A 277 17.65 8.79 2.46
N ILE A 278 17.22 7.54 2.53
CA ILE A 278 15.89 7.10 2.07
C ILE A 278 15.05 6.75 3.30
N ARG A 279 13.73 6.73 3.18
CA ARG A 279 12.83 6.32 4.29
C ARG A 279 13.14 4.89 4.76
N PHE A 280 12.76 4.58 5.99
CA PHE A 280 12.78 3.19 6.47
C PHE A 280 11.80 2.32 5.69
N SER A 281 12.22 1.10 5.38
CA SER A 281 11.39 0.04 4.83
C SER A 281 11.85 -1.31 5.39
N GLU A 282 10.90 -2.05 5.93
CA GLU A 282 11.07 -3.32 6.61
C GLU A 282 12.18 -3.38 7.68
N GLY A 283 12.33 -2.29 8.43
CA GLY A 283 13.27 -2.16 9.54
C GLY A 283 14.65 -1.60 9.18
N LEU A 284 14.94 -1.37 7.89
CA LEU A 284 16.21 -0.81 7.44
C LEU A 284 15.99 0.46 6.61
N ALA A 285 16.99 1.34 6.59
CA ALA A 285 17.01 2.48 5.69
C ALA A 285 18.34 2.56 4.95
N ALA A 286 18.26 2.83 3.65
CA ALA A 286 19.44 3.11 2.84
C ALA A 286 19.93 4.53 3.13
N VAL A 287 21.23 4.64 3.43
CA VAL A 287 21.88 5.89 3.77
C VAL A 287 23.20 6.02 3.02
N LYS A 288 23.49 7.23 2.58
CA LYS A 288 24.69 7.56 1.82
C LYS A 288 25.69 8.28 2.71
N LYS A 289 26.93 7.80 2.71
CA LYS A 289 28.05 8.43 3.42
C LYS A 289 29.31 8.28 2.58
N ASN A 290 30.03 9.39 2.37
CA ASN A 290 31.27 9.40 1.60
C ASN A 290 31.08 8.81 0.19
N LYS A 291 30.01 9.22 -0.50
CA LYS A 291 29.63 8.79 -1.86
C LYS A 291 29.19 7.33 -2.02
N LYS A 292 29.16 6.54 -0.96
CA LYS A 292 28.70 5.15 -0.99
C LYS A 292 27.42 4.98 -0.20
N TRP A 293 26.57 4.07 -0.65
CA TRP A 293 25.35 3.66 0.02
C TRP A 293 25.59 2.43 0.90
N GLY A 294 25.01 2.45 2.09
CA GLY A 294 24.89 1.32 3.02
C GLY A 294 23.51 1.34 3.66
N PHE A 295 23.26 0.43 4.60
CA PHE A 295 21.97 0.34 5.28
C PHE A 295 22.14 0.36 6.79
N ILE A 296 21.25 1.08 7.46
CA ILE A 296 21.20 1.20 8.91
C ILE A 296 19.89 0.68 9.47
N ASP A 297 19.93 0.21 10.71
CA ASP A 297 18.74 -0.08 11.51
C ASP A 297 18.11 1.21 12.07
N LYS A 298 16.97 1.08 12.76
CA LYS A 298 16.25 2.20 13.39
C LYS A 298 17.00 2.89 14.53
N ASN A 299 18.08 2.29 15.02
CA ASN A 299 18.96 2.87 16.04
C ASN A 299 20.19 3.56 15.41
N GLY A 300 20.35 3.48 14.08
CA GLY A 300 21.48 4.04 13.35
C GLY A 300 22.69 3.12 13.27
N HIS A 301 22.59 1.86 13.67
CA HIS A 301 23.68 0.89 13.49
C HIS A 301 23.77 0.47 12.03
N THR A 302 24.97 0.47 11.47
CA THR A 302 25.23 -0.08 10.15
C THR A 302 24.96 -1.58 10.14
N VAL A 303 23.97 -2.01 9.37
CA VAL A 303 23.65 -3.42 9.12
C VAL A 303 24.32 -3.91 7.85
N ILE A 304 24.35 -3.07 6.81
CA ILE A 304 25.02 -3.38 5.54
C ILE A 304 26.00 -2.26 5.23
N SER A 305 27.26 -2.65 4.99
CA SER A 305 28.38 -1.74 4.79
C SER A 305 28.20 -0.79 3.60
N PHE A 306 28.88 0.36 3.67
CA PHE A 306 28.86 1.41 2.64
C PHE A 306 29.66 1.00 1.39
N LEU A 307 29.07 0.17 0.55
CA LEU A 307 29.74 -0.44 -0.60
C LEU A 307 29.11 -0.05 -1.95
N TYR A 308 27.84 0.36 -1.94
CA TYR A 308 27.05 0.51 -3.16
C TYR A 308 27.17 1.90 -3.77
N ASP A 309 27.08 1.95 -5.09
CA ASP A 309 27.22 3.14 -5.91
C ASP A 309 25.90 3.89 -6.06
N ASP A 310 25.96 5.10 -6.62
CA ASP A 310 24.75 5.79 -7.05
C ASP A 310 24.13 5.09 -8.27
N ASP A 311 22.80 5.12 -8.35
CA ASP A 311 22.14 4.86 -9.62
C ASP A 311 22.25 6.10 -10.51
N PRO A 312 22.83 6.00 -11.73
CA PRO A 312 23.01 7.15 -12.63
C PRO A 312 21.69 7.80 -13.07
N PHE A 313 20.56 7.10 -12.92
CA PHE A 313 19.23 7.63 -13.22
C PHE A 313 18.47 8.15 -11.99
N GLY A 314 19.07 8.09 -10.80
CA GLY A 314 18.45 8.58 -9.57
C GLY A 314 17.23 7.77 -9.11
N ARG A 315 17.14 6.48 -9.45
CA ARG A 315 16.07 5.56 -9.01
C ARG A 315 16.29 5.11 -7.58
N TYR A 316 16.05 6.01 -6.63
CA TYR A 316 16.26 5.74 -5.21
C TYR A 316 15.32 4.67 -4.65
N GLU A 317 14.17 4.41 -5.29
CA GLU A 317 13.26 3.32 -4.93
C GLU A 317 13.87 1.93 -5.02
N LEU A 318 14.99 1.77 -5.75
CA LEU A 318 15.74 0.50 -5.79
C LEU A 318 16.22 0.07 -4.40
N PHE A 319 16.58 1.05 -3.57
CA PHE A 319 17.16 0.81 -2.26
C PHE A 319 16.09 0.60 -1.16
N ASP A 320 14.79 0.73 -1.45
CA ASP A 320 13.75 0.35 -0.49
C ASP A 320 13.74 -1.18 -0.36
N PHE A 321 13.83 -1.70 0.87
CA PHE A 321 13.56 -3.11 1.12
C PHE A 321 12.11 -3.44 0.84
N LYS A 322 11.88 -4.53 0.11
CA LYS A 322 10.56 -5.08 -0.20
C LYS A 322 10.66 -6.60 -0.28
N ASP A 323 9.82 -7.27 0.49
CA ASP A 323 9.74 -8.73 0.63
C ASP A 323 11.07 -9.35 1.08
N GLY A 324 11.82 -8.65 1.95
CA GLY A 324 13.11 -9.09 2.45
C GLY A 324 14.31 -8.78 1.56
N TYR A 325 14.11 -8.14 0.41
CA TYR A 325 15.17 -7.84 -0.56
C TYR A 325 15.23 -6.36 -0.96
N ALA A 326 16.41 -5.89 -1.35
CA ALA A 326 16.62 -4.57 -1.93
C ALA A 326 17.48 -4.67 -3.19
N GLN A 327 17.30 -3.76 -4.14
CA GLN A 327 18.14 -3.63 -5.33
C GLN A 327 19.19 -2.54 -5.10
N VAL A 328 20.45 -2.87 -5.36
CA VAL A 328 21.57 -1.98 -5.10
C VAL A 328 22.52 -1.93 -6.29
N MET A 329 23.17 -0.77 -6.47
CA MET A 329 24.15 -0.57 -7.51
C MET A 329 25.55 -0.98 -7.03
N LYS A 330 26.23 -1.81 -7.83
CA LYS A 330 27.63 -2.18 -7.58
C LYS A 330 28.38 -2.09 -8.91
N GLY A 331 29.20 -1.05 -9.07
CA GLY A 331 29.68 -0.63 -10.39
C GLY A 331 28.50 -0.33 -11.31
N ASP A 332 28.53 -0.86 -12.53
CA ASP A 332 27.50 -0.63 -13.56
C ASP A 332 26.36 -1.67 -13.52
N SER A 333 26.25 -2.44 -12.43
CA SER A 333 25.30 -3.55 -12.31
C SER A 333 24.32 -3.38 -11.15
N ILE A 334 23.08 -3.81 -11.37
CA ILE A 334 22.06 -3.93 -10.33
C ILE A 334 22.15 -5.33 -9.71
N THR A 335 22.30 -5.37 -8.39
CA THR A 335 22.38 -6.59 -7.58
C THR A 335 21.22 -6.64 -6.59
N LEU A 336 20.62 -7.81 -6.41
CA LEU A 336 19.62 -8.06 -5.39
C LEU A 336 20.31 -8.54 -4.12
N ILE A 337 20.04 -7.90 -2.99
CA ILE A 337 20.58 -8.28 -1.68
C ILE A 337 19.46 -8.60 -0.69
N ASP A 338 19.74 -9.48 0.26
CA ASP A 338 18.88 -9.70 1.44
C ASP A 338 19.15 -8.66 2.55
N LYS A 339 18.40 -8.74 3.65
CA LYS A 339 18.55 -7.86 4.84
C LYS A 339 19.89 -7.97 5.58
N LYS A 340 20.71 -8.98 5.28
CA LYS A 340 22.05 -9.14 5.82
C LYS A 340 23.12 -8.62 4.84
N GLY A 341 22.72 -8.18 3.66
CA GLY A 341 23.63 -7.76 2.58
C GLY A 341 24.18 -8.93 1.77
N THR A 342 23.63 -10.14 1.92
CA THR A 342 24.01 -11.29 1.08
C THR A 342 23.52 -11.03 -0.34
N GLU A 343 24.43 -11.08 -1.32
CA GLU A 343 24.07 -11.00 -2.74
C GLU A 343 23.33 -12.27 -3.15
N ILE A 344 22.09 -12.11 -3.59
CA ILE A 344 21.23 -13.22 -4.00
C ILE A 344 21.36 -13.47 -5.50
N ARG A 345 21.36 -12.40 -6.30
CA ARG A 345 21.40 -12.49 -7.77
C ARG A 345 21.78 -11.17 -8.42
N HIS A 346 22.49 -11.23 -9.55
CA HIS A 346 22.67 -10.11 -10.48
C HIS A 346 21.47 -9.99 -11.42
N ILE A 347 20.88 -8.79 -11.48
CA ILE A 347 19.65 -8.52 -12.25
C ILE A 347 19.98 -8.05 -13.68
N GLY A 348 21.15 -7.42 -13.88
CA GLY A 348 21.66 -7.02 -15.20
C GLY A 348 22.68 -5.89 -15.12
N SER A 349 23.31 -5.56 -16.25
CA SER A 349 24.11 -4.35 -16.44
C SER A 349 23.22 -3.21 -16.94
N ILE A 350 23.58 -1.98 -16.54
CA ILE A 350 23.08 -0.77 -17.20
C ILE A 350 23.90 -0.63 -18.49
N GLU A 351 23.29 -0.95 -19.64
CA GLU A 351 23.82 -0.56 -20.96
C GLU A 351 23.21 0.77 -21.42
#